data_AF-A0A8C7YA29-F1
#
_entry.id   AF-A0A8C7YA29-F1
#
_cell.length_a   1.000
_cell.length_b   1.000
_cell.length_c   1.000
_cell.angle_alpha   90.00
_cell.angle_beta   90.00
_cell.angle_gamma   90.00
#
_symmetry.space_group_name_H-M   'P 1'
#
loop_
_entity.id
_entity.type
_entity.pdbx_description
1 polymer ?
#
loop_
_entity_poly.entity_id
_entity_poly.type
_entity_poly.pdbx_seq_one_letter_code
_entity_poly.pdbx_strand_id
1 'polypeptide(L)'
;PFVLKHQSMLHLREVPHCLGTLNPHKEEAVKVVLEMLRQVVELHPGVRTLHIGADEVYLLGEGEDSRRWLASPGRTVEQLFLDHVTKVAKAVKEAWPHVTVIMWDDMMREMSGETLKACGLVGLVQPMLWDYNPNLDIMQFTPFIKNHFLLIFRLVCIACFSLVDEPAAPSSASLYVGALADTAGVRSACPSCQKQTAAFGENRPAWKVQTPLSCR
;
A
#
# COMPACT_ATOMS: atom_id res chain seq x y z
N PRO A 1 -3.09 4.13 14.31
CA PRO A 1 -1.84 3.54 14.86
C PRO A 1 -1.88 3.37 16.38
N PHE A 2 -1.65 2.14 16.86
CA PHE A 2 -1.71 1.81 18.29
C PHE A 2 -0.54 2.40 19.09
N VAL A 3 0.67 2.47 18.52
CA VAL A 3 1.90 2.86 19.22
C VAL A 3 1.96 4.35 19.55
N LEU A 4 1.49 5.19 18.63
CA LEU A 4 1.62 6.65 18.76
C LEU A 4 0.74 7.27 19.85
N LYS A 5 -0.23 6.55 20.40
CA LYS A 5 -1.06 7.04 21.52
C LYS A 5 -0.27 7.20 22.84
N HIS A 6 0.86 6.51 22.98
CA HIS A 6 1.66 6.51 24.21
C HIS A 6 2.46 7.81 24.37
N GLN A 7 2.50 8.35 25.59
CA GLN A 7 3.20 9.61 25.88
C GLN A 7 4.69 9.56 25.53
N SER A 8 5.36 8.43 25.78
CA SER A 8 6.76 8.23 25.41
C SER A 8 7.02 8.34 23.90
N MET A 9 6.00 8.13 23.07
CA MET A 9 6.08 8.14 21.60
C MET A 9 5.54 9.44 20.99
N LEU A 10 5.11 10.42 21.79
CA LEU A 10 4.58 11.72 21.33
C LEU A 10 5.54 12.43 20.38
N HIS A 11 6.83 12.38 20.71
CA HIS A 11 7.88 13.02 19.93
C HIS A 11 8.06 12.39 18.54
N LEU A 12 7.52 11.19 18.26
CA LEU A 12 7.63 10.54 16.95
C LEU A 12 6.51 10.93 15.98
N ARG A 13 5.52 11.70 16.42
CA ARG A 13 4.40 12.13 15.58
C ARG A 13 4.83 13.21 14.59
N GLU A 14 4.28 13.16 13.39
CA GLU A 14 4.44 14.23 12.39
C GLU A 14 3.81 15.53 12.89
N VAL A 15 2.56 15.44 13.35
CA VAL A 15 1.82 16.55 13.96
C VAL A 15 1.37 16.14 15.36
N PRO A 16 1.51 16.99 16.40
CA PRO A 16 1.25 16.58 17.79
C PRO A 16 -0.14 15.99 18.05
N HIS A 17 -1.18 16.50 17.39
CA HIS A 17 -2.56 16.06 17.56
C HIS A 17 -2.93 14.85 16.70
N CYS A 18 -2.10 14.48 15.71
CA CYS A 18 -2.36 13.34 14.85
C CYS A 18 -1.72 12.07 15.41
N LEU A 19 -2.55 11.06 15.69
CA LEU A 19 -2.10 9.73 16.11
C LEU A 19 -1.77 8.82 14.92
N GLY A 20 -2.09 9.29 13.70
CA GLY A 20 -2.04 8.56 12.42
C GLY A 20 -0.66 8.52 11.77
N THR A 21 0.15 9.55 11.98
CA THR A 21 1.30 9.81 11.09
C THR A 21 2.59 9.95 11.89
N LEU A 22 3.58 9.15 11.52
CA LEU A 22 4.95 9.26 12.03
C LEU A 22 5.68 10.40 11.33
N ASN A 23 6.55 11.08 12.07
CA ASN A 23 7.47 12.05 11.49
C ASN A 23 8.54 11.31 10.67
N PRO A 24 8.61 11.54 9.34
CA PRO A 24 9.49 10.79 8.46
C PRO A 24 10.98 11.15 8.64
N HIS A 25 11.29 12.26 9.31
CA HIS A 25 12.65 12.72 9.56
C HIS A 25 13.31 12.08 10.78
N LYS A 26 12.54 11.37 11.61
CA LYS A 26 13.07 10.73 12.83
C LYS A 26 13.52 9.31 12.54
N GLU A 27 14.81 9.05 12.75
CA GLU A 27 15.37 7.69 12.61
C GLU A 27 14.70 6.71 13.58
N GLU A 28 14.33 7.17 14.76
CA GLU A 28 13.59 6.41 15.75
C GLU A 28 12.22 5.97 15.23
N ALA A 29 11.53 6.80 14.45
CA ALA A 29 10.24 6.44 13.85
C ALA A 29 10.39 5.28 12.87
N VAL A 30 11.44 5.30 12.03
CA VAL A 30 11.74 4.19 11.11
C VAL A 30 12.08 2.92 11.91
N LYS A 31 12.87 3.01 12.97
CA LYS A 31 13.19 1.87 13.85
C LYS A 31 11.94 1.25 14.46
N VAL A 32 10.99 2.06 14.92
CA VAL A 32 9.71 1.57 15.45
C VAL A 32 8.93 0.80 14.39
N VAL A 33 8.85 1.32 13.16
CA VAL A 33 8.19 0.61 12.04
C VAL A 33 8.88 -0.73 11.76
N LEU A 34 10.20 -0.72 11.63
CA LEU A 34 10.97 -1.95 11.35
C LEU A 34 10.84 -2.98 12.47
N GLU A 35 10.79 -2.53 13.72
CA GLU A 35 10.58 -3.41 14.87
C GLU A 35 9.19 -4.04 14.86
N MET A 36 8.14 -3.26 14.53
CA MET A 36 6.79 -3.81 14.33
C MET A 36 6.76 -4.85 13.21
N LEU A 37 7.41 -4.56 12.08
CA LEU A 37 7.48 -5.50 10.95
C LEU A 37 8.27 -6.77 11.32
N ARG A 38 9.36 -6.64 12.09
CA ARG A 38 10.15 -7.79 12.59
C ARG A 38 9.30 -8.72 13.43
N GLN A 39 8.53 -8.17 14.37
CA GLN A 39 7.62 -8.95 15.21
C GLN A 39 6.59 -9.71 14.38
N VAL A 40 6.02 -9.09 13.34
CA VAL A 40 5.09 -9.77 12.42
C VAL A 40 5.79 -10.90 11.69
N VAL A 41 6.97 -10.67 11.11
CA VAL A 41 7.71 -11.72 10.37
C VAL A 41 8.08 -12.90 11.27
N GLU A 42 8.53 -12.64 12.49
CA GLU A 42 8.91 -13.69 13.45
C GLU A 42 7.74 -14.57 13.87
N LEU A 43 6.55 -13.99 13.99
CA LEU A 43 5.33 -14.72 14.32
C LEU A 43 4.77 -15.52 13.13
N HIS A 44 5.26 -15.30 11.91
CA HIS A 44 4.77 -15.96 10.70
C HIS A 44 5.93 -16.65 9.92
N PRO A 45 6.45 -17.78 10.42
CA PRO A 45 7.50 -18.53 9.73
C PRO A 45 7.10 -18.87 8.30
N GLY A 46 7.95 -18.52 7.32
CA GLY A 46 7.70 -18.76 5.91
C GLY A 46 6.82 -17.71 5.21
N VAL A 47 6.56 -16.56 5.84
CA VAL A 47 5.91 -15.42 5.20
C VAL A 47 6.64 -15.06 3.89
N ARG A 48 5.87 -14.94 2.81
CA ARG A 48 6.39 -14.56 1.48
C ARG A 48 6.02 -13.14 1.09
N THR A 49 5.06 -12.56 1.79
CA THR A 49 4.46 -11.28 1.45
C THR A 49 4.18 -10.49 2.71
N LEU A 50 4.59 -9.23 2.75
CA LEU A 50 4.43 -8.33 3.88
C LEU A 50 3.84 -7.01 3.39
N HIS A 51 2.71 -6.61 3.98
CA HIS A 51 2.06 -5.33 3.67
C HIS A 51 2.54 -4.26 4.66
N ILE A 52 3.11 -3.16 4.17
CA ILE A 52 3.67 -2.09 5.03
C ILE A 52 2.71 -0.92 5.29
N GLY A 53 1.53 -0.91 4.65
CA GLY A 53 0.50 0.12 4.83
C GLY A 53 0.79 1.33 3.95
N ALA A 54 0.99 2.49 4.59
CA ALA A 54 1.28 3.80 3.98
C ALA A 54 0.10 4.48 3.25
N ASP A 55 -1.12 4.20 3.70
CA ASP A 55 -2.35 4.86 3.26
C ASP A 55 -2.66 6.14 4.06
N GLU A 56 -3.43 7.04 3.45
CA GLU A 56 -4.19 8.12 4.11
C GLU A 56 -3.39 9.06 5.04
N VAL A 57 -2.12 9.35 4.71
CA VAL A 57 -1.26 10.24 5.50
C VAL A 57 -1.46 11.72 5.16
N TYR A 58 -2.70 12.21 5.27
CA TYR A 58 -3.11 13.54 4.79
C TYR A 58 -2.44 14.74 5.47
N LEU A 59 -1.88 14.58 6.68
CA LEU A 59 -1.18 15.64 7.42
C LEU A 59 0.35 15.61 7.23
N LEU A 60 0.86 14.78 6.32
CA LEU A 60 2.29 14.72 6.02
C LEU A 60 2.79 16.06 5.45
N GLY A 61 3.89 16.59 5.98
CA GLY A 61 4.42 17.89 5.57
C GLY A 61 4.06 19.03 6.53
N GLU A 62 3.07 18.81 7.40
CA GLU A 62 2.64 19.79 8.39
C GLU A 62 3.45 19.74 9.70
N GLY A 63 4.39 18.79 9.84
CA GLY A 63 5.34 18.79 10.95
C GLY A 63 6.33 19.95 10.88
N GLU A 64 6.90 20.36 12.01
CA GLU A 64 7.94 21.41 12.01
C GLU A 64 9.18 20.98 11.20
N ASP A 65 9.63 19.73 11.40
CA ASP A 65 10.75 19.15 10.65
C ASP A 65 10.46 19.11 9.16
N SER A 66 9.27 18.64 8.79
CA SER A 66 8.83 18.53 7.41
C SER A 66 8.63 19.88 6.74
N ARG A 67 8.05 20.88 7.41
CA ARG A 67 7.98 22.26 6.90
C ARG A 67 9.36 22.85 6.64
N ARG A 68 10.32 22.64 7.55
CA ARG A 68 11.70 23.08 7.37
C ARG A 68 12.36 22.38 6.18
N TRP A 69 12.11 21.09 6.02
CA TRP A 69 12.61 20.33 4.88
C TRP A 69 11.99 20.83 3.57
N LEU A 70 10.67 21.01 3.50
CA LEU A 70 9.91 21.49 2.34
C LEU A 70 10.25 22.92 1.92
N ALA A 71 10.77 23.74 2.83
CA ALA A 71 11.20 25.11 2.51
C ALA A 71 12.39 25.18 1.52
N SER A 72 13.10 24.06 1.29
CA SER A 72 14.19 24.05 0.30
C SER A 72 13.64 23.89 -1.12
N PRO A 73 14.19 24.61 -2.12
CA PRO A 73 13.69 24.55 -3.50
C PRO A 73 13.68 23.13 -4.07
N GLY A 74 12.60 22.80 -4.81
CA GLY A 74 12.46 21.53 -5.50
C GLY A 74 12.04 20.35 -4.62
N ARG A 75 11.72 20.59 -3.33
CA ARG A 75 11.18 19.60 -2.42
C ARG A 75 9.66 19.61 -2.40
N THR A 76 9.06 18.42 -2.40
CA THR A 76 7.59 18.27 -2.37
C THR A 76 7.15 17.21 -1.36
N VAL A 77 5.88 17.22 -0.97
CA VAL A 77 5.32 16.24 -0.03
C VAL A 77 5.35 14.83 -0.63
N GLU A 78 5.18 14.71 -1.94
CA GLU A 78 5.28 13.44 -2.66
C GLU A 78 6.69 12.85 -2.53
N GLN A 79 7.73 13.67 -2.67
CA GLN A 79 9.11 13.22 -2.46
C GLN A 79 9.35 12.82 -1.00
N LEU A 80 8.81 13.58 -0.04
CA LEU A 80 8.92 13.24 1.38
C LEU A 80 8.30 11.86 1.68
N PHE A 81 7.10 11.62 1.14
CA PHE A 81 6.42 10.34 1.24
C PHE A 81 7.25 9.22 0.61
N LEU A 82 7.67 9.40 -0.64
CA LEU A 82 8.41 8.41 -1.42
C LEU A 82 9.77 8.06 -0.79
N ASP A 83 10.50 9.06 -0.27
CA ASP A 83 11.77 8.84 0.44
C ASP A 83 11.57 7.96 1.67
N HIS A 84 10.52 8.24 2.46
CA HIS A 84 10.21 7.47 3.67
C HIS A 84 9.86 6.02 3.34
N VAL A 85 8.90 5.78 2.44
CA VAL A 85 8.45 4.42 2.11
C VAL A 85 9.55 3.63 1.39
N THR A 86 10.38 4.30 0.57
CA THR A 86 11.54 3.67 -0.08
C THR A 86 12.57 3.24 0.96
N LYS A 87 12.84 4.07 1.98
CA LYS A 87 13.75 3.72 3.07
C LYS A 87 13.26 2.49 3.85
N VAL A 88 11.97 2.45 4.19
CA VAL A 88 11.37 1.29 4.87
C VAL A 88 11.43 0.05 3.97
N ALA A 89 11.05 0.15 2.71
CA ALA A 89 11.05 -0.97 1.77
C ALA A 89 12.46 -1.54 1.56
N LYS A 90 13.49 -0.68 1.44
CA LYS A 90 14.89 -1.12 1.35
C LYS A 90 15.32 -1.89 2.60
N ALA A 91 15.02 -1.38 3.79
CA ALA A 91 15.38 -2.04 5.04
C ALA A 91 14.67 -3.41 5.18
N VAL A 92 13.40 -3.50 4.78
CA VAL A 92 12.67 -4.79 4.75
C VAL A 92 13.32 -5.77 3.77
N LYS A 93 13.72 -5.31 2.58
CA LYS A 93 14.39 -6.16 1.57
C LYS A 93 15.79 -6.58 2.00
N GLU A 94 16.50 -5.77 2.76
CA GLU A 94 17.79 -6.11 3.33
C GLU A 94 17.65 -7.18 4.42
N ALA A 95 16.69 -7.02 5.33
CA ALA A 95 16.44 -7.97 6.40
C ALA A 95 15.83 -9.30 5.92
N TRP A 96 14.90 -9.23 4.96
CA TRP A 96 14.18 -10.39 4.43
C TRP A 96 14.09 -10.35 2.90
N PRO A 97 15.18 -10.70 2.17
CA PRO A 97 15.23 -10.60 0.72
C PRO A 97 14.17 -11.41 -0.03
N HIS A 98 13.68 -12.49 0.60
CA HIS A 98 12.65 -13.38 0.06
C HIS A 98 11.23 -12.83 0.17
N VAL A 99 11.00 -11.81 1.01
CA VAL A 99 9.68 -11.22 1.24
C VAL A 99 9.34 -10.23 0.13
N THR A 100 8.16 -10.38 -0.44
CA THR A 100 7.54 -9.40 -1.35
C THR A 100 6.87 -8.32 -0.52
N VAL A 101 7.24 -7.07 -0.75
CA VAL A 101 6.67 -5.93 -0.02
C VAL A 101 5.46 -5.41 -0.78
N ILE A 102 4.34 -5.24 -0.09
CA ILE A 102 3.12 -4.63 -0.62
C ILE A 102 2.84 -3.32 0.12
N MET A 103 2.33 -2.33 -0.58
CA MET A 103 1.98 -1.01 -0.04
C MET A 103 0.69 -0.52 -0.69
N TRP A 104 -0.11 0.29 0.02
CA TRP A 104 -1.27 0.94 -0.60
C TRP A 104 -0.85 1.94 -1.68
N ASP A 105 -1.71 2.16 -2.66
CA ASP A 105 -1.40 2.97 -3.84
C ASP A 105 -1.95 4.41 -3.78
N ASP A 106 -2.90 4.68 -2.89
CA ASP A 106 -3.69 5.92 -2.78
C ASP A 106 -2.81 7.18 -2.79
N MET A 107 -1.75 7.20 -1.99
CA MET A 107 -0.82 8.32 -1.91
C MET A 107 -0.06 8.56 -3.23
N MET A 108 0.01 7.59 -4.14
CA MET A 108 0.75 7.68 -5.41
C MET A 108 -0.14 8.01 -6.62
N ARG A 109 -1.47 8.05 -6.48
CA ARG A 109 -2.42 8.17 -7.61
C ARG A 109 -2.26 9.43 -8.44
N GLU A 110 -1.89 10.53 -7.79
CA GLU A 110 -1.73 11.84 -8.44
C GLU A 110 -0.28 12.14 -8.84
N MET A 111 0.66 11.24 -8.52
CA MET A 111 2.08 11.44 -8.80
C MET A 111 2.41 11.18 -10.28
N SER A 112 3.33 11.98 -10.83
CA SER A 112 3.81 11.78 -12.19
C SER A 112 4.60 10.47 -12.33
N GLY A 113 4.55 9.85 -13.51
CA GLY A 113 5.36 8.66 -13.79
C GLY A 113 6.87 8.91 -13.71
N GLU A 114 7.33 10.14 -13.94
CA GLU A 114 8.74 10.54 -13.78
C GLU A 114 9.15 10.54 -12.31
N THR A 115 8.31 11.13 -11.45
CA THR A 115 8.50 11.14 -9.98
C THR A 115 8.60 9.71 -9.43
N LEU A 116 7.68 8.84 -9.85
CA LEU A 116 7.67 7.44 -9.40
C LEU A 116 8.91 6.67 -9.88
N LYS A 117 9.40 6.91 -11.10
CA LYS A 117 10.63 6.28 -11.60
C LYS A 117 11.87 6.78 -10.87
N ALA A 118 11.92 8.07 -10.51
CA ALA A 118 13.08 8.69 -9.90
C ALA A 118 13.27 8.32 -8.41
N CYS A 119 12.19 7.99 -7.69
CA CYS A 119 12.27 7.77 -6.24
C CYS A 119 12.95 6.46 -5.81
N GLY A 120 13.19 5.53 -6.74
CA GLY A 120 13.83 4.25 -6.43
C GLY A 120 12.95 3.25 -5.67
N LEU A 121 11.65 3.53 -5.52
CA LEU A 121 10.65 2.60 -4.98
C LEU A 121 10.32 1.46 -5.96
N VAL A 122 10.51 1.72 -7.25
CA VAL A 122 10.23 0.79 -8.35
C VAL A 122 11.04 -0.50 -8.18
N GLY A 123 10.36 -1.64 -8.18
CA GLY A 123 10.98 -2.95 -7.99
C GLY A 123 11.21 -3.36 -6.53
N LEU A 124 11.05 -2.44 -5.57
CA LEU A 124 11.08 -2.77 -4.14
C LEU A 124 9.72 -3.22 -3.62
N VAL A 125 8.65 -2.55 -4.08
CA VAL A 125 7.28 -2.79 -3.63
C VAL A 125 6.34 -3.18 -4.77
N GLN A 126 5.26 -3.86 -4.42
CA GLN A 126 4.09 -4.11 -5.25
C GLN A 126 2.94 -3.27 -4.71
N PRO A 127 2.50 -2.23 -5.42
CA PRO A 127 1.36 -1.46 -4.96
C PRO A 127 0.07 -2.31 -4.95
N MET A 128 -0.78 -2.05 -3.98
CA MET A 128 -2.11 -2.61 -3.87
C MET A 128 -3.14 -1.52 -4.10
N LEU A 129 -3.87 -1.64 -5.22
CA LEU A 129 -5.01 -0.82 -5.54
C LEU A 129 -6.17 -1.15 -4.60
N TRP A 130 -6.82 -0.13 -4.09
CA TRP A 130 -8.03 -0.32 -3.29
C TRP A 130 -9.13 0.70 -3.59
N ASP A 131 -10.37 0.28 -3.38
CA ASP A 131 -11.56 1.13 -3.45
C ASP A 131 -12.64 0.53 -2.52
N TYR A 132 -13.45 1.41 -1.93
CA TYR A 132 -14.65 1.04 -1.17
C TYR A 132 -15.86 0.82 -2.07
N ASN A 133 -15.79 1.22 -3.35
CA ASN A 133 -16.85 0.97 -4.30
C ASN A 133 -16.88 -0.53 -4.66
N PRO A 134 -17.99 -1.26 -4.36
CA PRO A 134 -18.12 -2.67 -4.68
C PRO A 134 -18.15 -2.93 -6.19
N ASN A 135 -18.40 -1.91 -7.01
CA ASN A 135 -18.27 -1.95 -8.46
C ASN A 135 -17.02 -1.18 -8.86
N LEU A 136 -15.86 -1.73 -8.48
CA LEU A 136 -14.55 -1.19 -8.84
C LEU A 136 -14.45 -1.10 -10.37
N ASP A 137 -14.64 0.09 -10.93
CA ASP A 137 -14.39 0.31 -12.34
C ASP A 137 -12.90 0.50 -12.54
N ILE A 138 -12.20 -0.56 -12.90
CA ILE A 138 -10.75 -0.51 -13.14
C ILE A 138 -10.43 0.38 -14.36
N MET A 139 -11.44 0.72 -15.17
CA MET A 139 -11.35 1.72 -16.23
C MET A 139 -11.30 3.16 -15.72
N GLN A 140 -11.79 3.45 -14.52
CA GLN A 140 -11.61 4.77 -13.89
C GLN A 140 -10.15 4.99 -13.46
N PHE A 141 -9.44 3.90 -13.14
CA PHE A 141 -8.00 3.92 -12.87
C PHE A 141 -7.15 3.75 -14.14
N THR A 142 -7.75 3.50 -15.29
CA THR A 142 -7.04 3.10 -16.52
C THR A 142 -6.04 4.11 -17.07
N PRO A 143 -6.24 5.44 -17.00
CA PRO A 143 -5.19 6.39 -17.40
C PRO A 143 -3.92 6.25 -16.55
N PHE A 144 -4.08 5.99 -15.24
CA PHE A 144 -2.99 5.81 -14.28
C PHE A 144 -2.37 4.40 -14.38
N ILE A 145 -3.22 3.37 -14.35
CA ILE A 145 -2.84 1.94 -14.38
C ILE A 145 -2.20 1.53 -15.71
N LYS A 146 -2.80 1.86 -16.86
CA LYS A 146 -2.34 1.34 -18.16
C LYS A 146 -1.08 2.02 -18.67
N ASN A 147 -0.92 3.33 -18.45
CA ASN A 147 0.16 4.09 -19.11
C ASN A 147 1.39 4.36 -18.23
N HIS A 148 1.30 4.21 -16.91
CA HIS A 148 2.44 4.47 -16.03
C HIS A 148 2.60 3.39 -14.98
N PHE A 149 1.53 3.07 -14.25
CA PHE A 149 1.66 2.27 -13.04
C PHE A 149 2.01 0.80 -13.30
N LEU A 150 1.38 0.11 -14.27
CA LEU A 150 1.76 -1.27 -14.64
C LEU A 150 3.06 -1.37 -15.44
N LEU A 151 3.45 -0.29 -16.13
CA LEU A 151 4.77 -0.22 -16.80
C LEU A 151 5.90 -0.04 -15.80
N ILE A 152 5.62 0.63 -14.68
CA ILE A 152 6.58 0.89 -13.61
C ILE A 152 6.60 -0.31 -12.63
N PHE A 153 5.43 -0.77 -12.20
CA PHE A 153 5.27 -1.88 -11.25
C PHE A 153 4.81 -3.14 -11.97
N ARG A 154 5.65 -4.18 -11.90
CA ARG A 154 5.48 -5.44 -12.64
C ARG A 154 4.25 -6.26 -12.20
N LEU A 155 3.75 -6.02 -11.00
CA LEU A 155 2.59 -6.70 -10.42
C LEU A 155 1.84 -5.74 -9.52
N VAL A 156 0.51 -5.74 -9.63
CA VAL A 156 -0.38 -4.93 -8.80
C VAL A 156 -1.44 -5.83 -8.17
N CYS A 157 -1.63 -5.67 -6.86
CA CYS A 157 -2.70 -6.34 -6.13
C CYS A 157 -3.95 -5.47 -6.14
N ILE A 158 -5.14 -6.07 -6.15
CA ILE A 158 -6.40 -5.34 -6.06
C ILE A 158 -7.14 -5.83 -4.82
N ALA A 159 -7.47 -4.90 -3.93
CA ALA A 159 -8.37 -5.11 -2.81
C ALA A 159 -9.69 -4.38 -3.07
N CYS A 160 -10.81 -5.05 -2.83
CA CYS A 160 -12.12 -4.42 -2.86
C CYS A 160 -12.75 -4.60 -1.48
N PHE A 161 -13.25 -3.51 -0.91
CA PHE A 161 -13.95 -3.55 0.36
C PHE A 161 -15.44 -3.43 0.11
N SER A 162 -16.21 -4.44 0.53
CA SER A 162 -17.65 -4.32 0.60
C SER A 162 -18.03 -4.11 2.06
N LEU A 163 -18.71 -2.98 2.35
CA LEU A 163 -19.41 -2.83 3.61
C LEU A 163 -20.57 -3.82 3.61
N VAL A 164 -20.50 -4.84 4.47
CA VAL A 164 -21.63 -5.72 4.72
C VAL A 164 -22.38 -5.14 5.92
N ASP A 165 -23.56 -4.56 5.68
CA ASP A 165 -24.48 -4.24 6.76
C ASP A 165 -25.10 -5.54 7.28
N GLU A 166 -24.48 -6.15 8.28
CA GLU A 166 -25.10 -7.23 9.05
C GLU A 166 -26.03 -6.64 10.13
N PRO A 167 -27.31 -7.07 10.24
CA PRO A 167 -28.27 -6.49 11.19
C PRO A 167 -27.94 -6.69 12.68
N ALA A 168 -26.81 -7.32 13.03
CA ALA A 168 -26.51 -7.75 14.40
C ALA A 168 -25.05 -7.55 14.85
N ALA A 169 -24.18 -6.93 14.05
CA ALA A 169 -22.78 -6.69 14.43
C ALA A 169 -22.32 -5.29 13.97
N PRO A 170 -21.44 -4.59 14.72
CA PRO A 170 -20.89 -3.33 14.26
C PRO A 170 -20.17 -3.56 12.93
N SER A 171 -20.51 -2.75 11.92
CA SER A 171 -19.98 -2.72 10.54
C SER A 171 -18.60 -3.38 10.40
N SER A 172 -18.56 -4.66 10.01
CA SER A 172 -17.32 -5.38 9.75
C SER A 172 -16.95 -5.18 8.28
N ALA A 173 -15.94 -4.35 8.03
CA ALA A 173 -15.35 -4.26 6.70
C ALA A 173 -14.63 -5.59 6.40
N SER A 174 -15.16 -6.37 5.47
CA SER A 174 -14.50 -7.59 4.99
C SER A 174 -13.53 -7.22 3.89
N LEU A 175 -12.23 -7.46 4.10
CA LEU A 175 -11.18 -7.29 3.09
C LEU A 175 -11.22 -8.47 2.12
N TYR A 176 -11.57 -8.21 0.87
CA TYR A 176 -11.41 -9.19 -0.21
C TYR A 176 -10.17 -8.83 -1.03
N VAL A 177 -9.10 -9.63 -0.90
CA VAL A 177 -7.98 -9.60 -1.86
C VAL A 177 -8.49 -10.20 -3.16
N GLY A 178 -8.79 -9.33 -4.11
CA GLY A 178 -9.68 -9.58 -5.23
C GLY A 178 -9.00 -10.08 -6.48
N ALA A 179 -7.82 -9.53 -6.82
CA ALA A 179 -7.11 -9.92 -8.04
C ALA A 179 -5.61 -9.59 -8.01
N LEU A 180 -4.83 -10.32 -8.81
CA LEU A 180 -3.47 -9.99 -9.20
C LEU A 180 -3.47 -9.64 -10.68
N ALA A 181 -2.91 -8.49 -11.05
CA ALA A 181 -2.84 -8.02 -12.43
C ALA A 181 -1.42 -7.60 -12.82
N ASP A 182 -1.12 -7.72 -14.12
CA ASP A 182 0.08 -7.20 -14.75
C ASP A 182 -0.24 -6.55 -16.10
N THR A 183 0.81 -6.18 -16.87
CA THR A 183 0.66 -5.60 -18.21
C THR A 183 -0.04 -6.52 -19.21
N ALA A 184 -0.12 -7.82 -18.95
CA ALA A 184 -0.82 -8.80 -19.77
C ALA A 184 -2.28 -9.04 -19.33
N GLY A 185 -2.73 -8.41 -18.23
CA GLY A 185 -4.09 -8.48 -17.71
C GLY A 185 -4.17 -9.12 -16.32
N VAL A 186 -5.34 -9.63 -15.97
CA VAL A 186 -5.58 -10.25 -14.64
C VAL A 186 -5.04 -11.68 -14.61
N ARG A 187 -4.03 -11.90 -13.77
CA ARG A 187 -3.37 -13.21 -13.58
C ARG A 187 -4.20 -14.18 -12.73
N SER A 188 -4.91 -13.67 -11.74
CA SER A 188 -5.79 -14.45 -10.88
C SER A 188 -6.78 -13.55 -10.17
N ALA A 189 -8.02 -14.00 -10.00
CA ALA A 189 -9.03 -13.28 -9.24
C ALA A 189 -9.92 -14.24 -8.45
N CYS A 190 -10.41 -13.82 -7.28
CA CYS A 190 -11.44 -14.56 -6.54
C CYS A 190 -12.77 -14.52 -7.33
N PRO A 191 -13.73 -15.46 -7.10
CA PRO A 191 -14.97 -15.52 -7.88
C PRO A 191 -15.79 -14.21 -7.88
N SER A 192 -15.75 -13.46 -6.78
CA SER A 192 -16.39 -12.13 -6.67
C SER A 192 -15.73 -11.12 -7.63
N CYS A 193 -14.40 -11.10 -7.68
CA CYS A 193 -13.63 -10.19 -8.52
C CYS A 193 -13.46 -10.67 -9.97
N GLN A 194 -13.69 -11.95 -10.29
CA GLN A 194 -13.75 -12.44 -11.67
C GLN A 194 -14.86 -11.75 -12.48
N LYS A 195 -16.00 -11.44 -11.85
CA LYS A 195 -17.08 -10.67 -12.49
C LYS A 195 -16.69 -9.22 -12.74
N GLN A 196 -15.92 -8.61 -11.84
CA GLN A 196 -15.45 -7.23 -11.93
C GLN A 196 -14.28 -7.07 -12.93
N THR A 197 -13.48 -8.11 -13.11
CA THR A 197 -12.30 -8.10 -14.01
C THR A 197 -12.61 -8.52 -15.45
N ALA A 198 -13.85 -8.89 -15.77
CA ALA A 198 -14.30 -9.20 -17.14
C ALA A 198 -14.07 -8.04 -18.13
N ALA A 199 -13.93 -6.81 -17.63
CA ALA A 199 -13.61 -5.62 -18.42
C ALA A 199 -12.16 -5.58 -18.97
N PHE A 200 -11.26 -6.48 -18.54
CA PHE A 200 -9.86 -6.51 -18.99
C PHE A 200 -9.63 -7.08 -20.40
N GLY A 201 -10.70 -7.47 -21.10
CA GLY A 201 -10.64 -7.95 -22.47
C GLY A 201 -10.79 -9.47 -22.55
N GLU A 202 -11.82 -9.88 -23.28
CA GLU A 202 -12.06 -11.24 -23.70
C GLU A 202 -10.91 -11.71 -24.61
N ASN A 203 -9.88 -12.36 -24.06
CA ASN A 203 -9.11 -13.41 -24.73
C ASN A 203 -7.93 -13.89 -23.86
N ARG A 204 -8.23 -14.79 -22.90
CA ARG A 204 -7.51 -16.07 -22.60
C ARG A 204 -7.78 -16.53 -21.16
N PRO A 205 -7.85 -17.85 -20.91
CA PRO A 205 -8.39 -18.41 -19.68
C PRO A 205 -7.44 -18.24 -18.49
N ALA A 206 -7.96 -17.70 -17.38
CA ALA A 206 -7.26 -17.64 -16.11
C ALA A 206 -7.16 -19.06 -15.52
N TRP A 207 -5.93 -19.48 -15.25
CA TRP A 207 -5.61 -20.78 -14.66
C TRP A 207 -6.16 -20.88 -13.24
N LYS A 208 -6.67 -22.08 -12.90
CA LYS A 208 -7.18 -22.44 -11.57
C LYS A 208 -6.14 -22.10 -10.50
N VAL A 209 -6.38 -21.05 -9.73
CA VAL A 209 -5.80 -20.93 -8.38
C VAL A 209 -6.64 -21.81 -7.48
N GLN A 210 -6.03 -22.88 -6.96
CA GLN A 210 -6.60 -23.67 -5.88
C GLN A 210 -6.81 -22.75 -4.67
N THR A 211 -8.06 -22.34 -4.46
CA THR A 211 -8.50 -21.82 -3.16
C THR A 211 -8.41 -22.97 -2.15
N PRO A 212 -7.63 -22.85 -1.05
CA PRO A 212 -7.96 -23.62 0.14
C PRO A 212 -9.37 -23.17 0.54
N LEU A 213 -10.27 -24.14 0.58
CA LEU A 213 -11.65 -23.95 0.98
C LEU A 213 -11.72 -23.29 2.37
N SER A 214 -12.78 -22.49 2.52
CA SER A 214 -13.34 -21.90 3.75
C SER A 214 -12.52 -20.80 4.45
N CYS A 215 -12.86 -19.54 4.15
CA CYS A 215 -13.06 -18.55 5.21
C CYS A 215 -14.54 -18.62 5.60
N ARG A 216 -14.82 -19.24 6.74
CA ARG A 216 -15.98 -18.89 7.58
C ARG A 216 -15.50 -17.94 8.65
#